data_AF-A0A1C6BH07-F1
#
_entry.id   AF-A0A1C6BH07-F1
#
_cell.length_a   1.000
_cell.length_b   1.000
_cell.length_c   1.000
_cell.angle_alpha   90.00
_cell.angle_beta   90.00
_cell.angle_gamma   90.00
#
_symmetry.space_group_name_H-M   'P 1'
#
loop_
_entity.id
_entity.type
_entity.pdbx_description
1 polymer ?
#
loop_
_entity_poly.entity_id
_entity_poly.type
_entity_poly.pdbx_seq_one_letter_code
_entity_poly.pdbx_strand_id
1 'polypeptide(L)'
;MLTSKQRAYLRGIAAKEDTIFQVGKGGIGENLIDQVRDALKAREIVKIKVLDAAMLSAAEAAEALAEGTKSEVVQVIGNKLTLFKRNPQEPKIELPSSNKKK
;
A
#
# COMPACT_ATOMS: atom_id res chain seq x y z
N MET A 1 4.08 9.73 7.98
CA MET A 1 4.58 8.64 8.83
C MET A 1 3.42 8.10 9.67
N LEU A 2 2.98 6.87 9.37
CA LEU A 2 1.86 6.21 10.04
C LEU A 2 2.22 5.74 11.46
N THR A 3 1.39 6.11 12.44
CA THR A 3 1.51 5.62 13.83
C THR A 3 1.17 4.13 13.93
N SER A 4 1.63 3.45 14.98
CA SER A 4 1.34 2.01 15.19
C SER A 4 -0.17 1.71 15.23
N LYS A 5 -0.98 2.59 15.83
CA LYS A 5 -2.45 2.47 15.87
C LYS A 5 -3.07 2.59 14.48
N GLN A 6 -2.62 3.58 13.70
CA GLN A 6 -3.09 3.78 12.33
C GLN A 6 -2.69 2.62 11.42
N ARG A 7 -1.44 2.12 11.54
CA ARG A 7 -1.02 0.93 10.80
C ARG A 7 -1.89 -0.26 11.15
N ALA A 8 -2.11 -0.56 12.43
CA ALA A 8 -2.97 -1.68 12.84
C ALA A 8 -4.39 -1.58 12.25
N TYR A 9 -4.97 -0.38 12.25
CA TYR A 9 -6.27 -0.12 11.62
C TYR A 9 -6.25 -0.36 10.11
N LEU A 10 -5.26 0.19 9.40
CA LEU A 10 -5.08 0.00 7.96
C LEU A 10 -4.81 -1.47 7.59
N ARG A 11 -4.11 -2.24 8.45
CA ARG A 11 -3.94 -3.69 8.25
C ARG A 11 -5.28 -4.42 8.32
N GLY A 12 -6.17 -4.02 9.22
CA GLY A 12 -7.51 -4.58 9.34
C GLY A 12 -8.37 -4.33 8.10
N ILE A 13 -8.29 -3.13 7.52
CA ILE A 13 -8.93 -2.80 6.24
C ILE A 13 -8.30 -3.64 5.13
N ALA A 14 -6.97 -3.60 5.03
CA ALA A 14 -6.22 -4.31 4.02
C ALA A 14 -6.52 -5.82 4.03
N ALA A 15 -6.73 -6.45 5.19
CA ALA A 15 -7.06 -7.87 5.28
C ALA A 15 -8.29 -8.26 4.45
N LYS A 16 -9.28 -7.37 4.34
CA LYS A 16 -10.53 -7.58 3.58
C LYS A 16 -10.43 -7.19 2.11
N GLU A 17 -9.41 -6.43 1.73
CA GLU A 17 -9.20 -5.97 0.36
C GLU A 17 -8.52 -7.03 -0.51
N ASP A 18 -8.95 -7.12 -1.77
CA ASP A 18 -8.35 -7.99 -2.76
C ASP A 18 -7.07 -7.40 -3.37
N THR A 19 -6.18 -8.27 -3.85
CA THR A 19 -5.00 -7.84 -4.60
C THR A 19 -5.41 -7.47 -6.01
N ILE A 20 -5.52 -6.17 -6.29
CA ILE A 20 -5.90 -5.67 -7.62
C ILE A 20 -4.72 -5.52 -8.58
N PHE A 21 -3.48 -5.53 -8.06
CA PHE A 21 -2.27 -5.49 -8.86
C PHE A 21 -1.32 -6.63 -8.50
N GLN A 22 -0.46 -6.96 -9.46
CA GLN A 22 0.62 -7.91 -9.26
C GLN A 22 1.94 -7.49 -9.90
N VAL A 23 3.05 -7.79 -9.23
CA VAL A 23 4.42 -7.58 -9.72
C VAL A 23 4.95 -8.93 -10.20
N GLY A 24 5.26 -9.04 -11.49
CA GLY A 24 5.80 -10.26 -12.10
C GLY A 24 7.27 -10.13 -12.50
N LYS A 25 7.70 -10.96 -13.44
CA LYS A 25 9.07 -10.97 -13.98
C LYS A 25 9.51 -9.62 -14.58
N GLY A 26 8.56 -8.84 -15.10
CA GLY A 26 8.80 -7.49 -15.64
C GLY A 26 9.12 -6.43 -14.57
N GLY A 27 9.08 -6.79 -13.28
CA GLY A 27 9.40 -5.88 -12.18
C GLY A 27 8.39 -4.74 -12.04
N ILE A 28 8.87 -3.61 -11.52
CA ILE A 28 8.09 -2.39 -11.33
C ILE A 28 8.49 -1.39 -12.42
N GLY A 29 7.60 -1.18 -13.38
CA GLY A 29 7.75 -0.13 -14.41
C GLY A 29 6.88 1.09 -14.13
N GLU A 30 7.10 2.17 -14.89
CA GLU A 30 6.36 3.43 -14.75
C GLU A 30 4.84 3.24 -14.90
N ASN A 31 4.40 2.43 -15.88
CA ASN A 31 2.99 2.11 -16.06
C ASN A 31 2.34 1.51 -14.80
N LEU A 32 3.06 0.62 -14.09
CA LEU A 32 2.55 0.03 -12.86
C LEU A 32 2.47 1.10 -11.75
N ILE A 33 3.49 1.95 -11.64
CA ILE A 33 3.52 3.03 -10.66
C ILE A 33 2.33 3.99 -10.87
N ASP A 34 2.04 4.36 -12.11
CA ASP A 34 0.92 5.25 -12.43
C ASP A 34 -0.44 4.60 -12.15
N GLN A 35 -0.62 3.33 -12.51
CA GLN A 35 -1.84 2.59 -12.19
C GLN A 35 -2.06 2.45 -10.67
N VAL A 36 -1.00 2.13 -9.92
CA VAL A 36 -1.08 2.04 -8.45
C VAL A 36 -1.36 3.42 -7.86
N ARG A 37 -0.77 4.49 -8.40
CA ARG A 37 -1.00 5.87 -7.97
C ARG A 37 -2.47 6.28 -8.16
N ASP A 38 -3.08 5.94 -9.28
CA ASP A 38 -4.48 6.27 -9.55
C ASP A 38 -5.44 5.43 -8.70
N ALA A 39 -5.13 4.15 -8.50
CA ALA A 39 -5.88 3.31 -7.57
C ALA A 39 -5.78 3.83 -6.12
N LEU A 40 -4.60 4.30 -5.69
CA LEU A 40 -4.41 4.92 -4.39
C LEU A 40 -5.19 6.24 -4.25
N LYS A 41 -5.33 7.05 -5.30
CA LYS A 41 -6.20 8.25 -5.24
C LYS A 41 -7.66 7.87 -5.04
N ALA A 42 -8.12 6.80 -5.70
CA ALA A 42 -9.52 6.39 -5.68
C ALA A 42 -9.92 5.63 -4.41
N ARG A 43 -9.02 4.82 -3.85
CA ARG A 43 -9.30 3.88 -2.74
C ARG A 43 -8.53 4.18 -1.46
N GLU A 44 -7.50 5.03 -1.53
CA GLU A 44 -6.51 5.34 -0.48
C GLU A 44 -5.66 4.17 0.01
N ILE A 45 -6.14 2.93 -0.13
CA ILE A 45 -5.43 1.70 0.21
C ILE A 45 -5.42 0.75 -0.98
N VAL A 46 -4.27 0.13 -1.24
CA VAL A 46 -4.11 -0.82 -2.34
C VAL A 46 -3.26 -2.00 -1.86
N LYS A 47 -3.75 -3.21 -2.14
CA LYS A 47 -2.99 -4.45 -1.93
C LYS A 47 -2.41 -4.93 -3.25
N ILE A 48 -1.11 -5.23 -3.25
CA ILE A 48 -0.38 -5.73 -4.42
C ILE A 48 0.20 -7.10 -4.08
N LYS A 49 0.18 -8.03 -5.04
CA LYS A 49 0.83 -9.34 -4.94
C LYS A 49 2.12 -9.38 -5.74
N VAL A 50 3.23 -9.73 -5.12
CA VAL A 50 4.46 -10.07 -5.83
C VAL A 50 4.39 -11.54 -6.21
N LEU A 51 4.62 -11.85 -7.47
CA LEU A 51 4.68 -13.22 -7.98
C LEU A 51 6.06 -13.79 -7.72
N ASP A 52 6.16 -15.11 -7.55
CA ASP A 52 7.43 -15.78 -7.28
C ASP A 52 8.43 -15.67 -8.45
N ALA A 53 7.92 -15.38 -9.65
CA ALA A 53 8.71 -15.09 -10.84
C ALA A 53 9.29 -13.66 -10.87
N ALA A 54 8.91 -12.79 -9.93
CA ALA A 54 9.48 -11.45 -9.82
C ALA A 54 10.94 -11.53 -9.37
N MET A 55 11.77 -10.63 -9.90
CA MET A 55 13.18 -10.53 -9.48
C MET A 55 13.37 -9.71 -8.20
N LEU A 56 12.27 -9.36 -7.52
CA LEU A 56 12.25 -8.51 -6.34
C LEU A 56 11.46 -9.20 -5.24
N SER A 57 11.89 -9.06 -4.01
CA SER A 57 11.11 -9.45 -2.83
C SER A 57 9.89 -8.52 -2.65
N ALA A 58 8.90 -8.99 -1.90
CA ALA A 58 7.74 -8.16 -1.56
C ALA A 58 8.11 -6.91 -0.73
N ALA A 59 9.22 -6.96 0.00
CA ALA A 59 9.74 -5.81 0.75
C ALA A 59 10.34 -4.76 -0.18
N GLU A 60 11.24 -5.17 -1.08
CA GLU A 60 11.84 -4.27 -2.09
C GLU A 60 10.77 -3.68 -3.01
N ALA A 61 9.81 -4.50 -3.44
CA ALA A 61 8.71 -4.03 -4.25
C ALA A 61 7.83 -3.01 -3.51
N ALA A 62 7.65 -3.17 -2.20
CA ALA A 62 6.86 -2.24 -1.40
C ALA A 62 7.56 -0.89 -1.27
N GLU A 63 8.88 -0.88 -1.04
CA GLU A 63 9.67 0.35 -0.96
C GLU A 63 9.71 1.08 -2.30
N ALA A 64 10.00 0.37 -3.40
CA ALA A 64 10.04 0.96 -4.73
C ALA A 64 8.69 1.55 -5.16
N LEU A 65 7.59 0.82 -4.93
CA LEU A 65 6.25 1.35 -5.21
C LEU A 65 5.88 2.50 -4.28
N ALA A 66 6.24 2.45 -2.99
CA ALA A 66 5.97 3.52 -2.04
C ALA A 66 6.66 4.82 -2.44
N GLU A 67 7.93 4.74 -2.86
CA GLU A 67 8.68 5.87 -3.38
C GLU A 67 8.06 6.43 -4.65
N GLY A 68 7.82 5.58 -5.66
CA GLY A 68 7.23 5.99 -6.94
C GLY A 68 5.83 6.60 -6.81
N THR A 69 5.04 6.13 -5.85
CA THR A 69 3.66 6.61 -5.63
C THR A 69 3.56 7.72 -4.58
N LYS A 70 4.64 8.02 -3.87
CA LYS A 70 4.66 8.87 -2.66
C LYS A 70 3.59 8.40 -1.66
N SER A 71 3.61 7.11 -1.36
CA SER A 71 2.70 6.46 -0.42
C SER A 71 3.46 5.85 0.76
N GLU A 72 2.74 5.36 1.76
CA GLU A 72 3.32 4.71 2.93
C GLU A 72 3.07 3.20 2.90
N VAL A 73 4.12 2.43 3.21
CA VAL A 73 4.01 0.97 3.37
C VAL A 73 3.29 0.67 4.70
N VAL A 74 2.13 0.03 4.61
CA VAL A 74 1.35 -0.37 5.78
C VAL A 74 1.90 -1.69 6.36
N GLN A 75 2.10 -2.67 5.47
CA GLN A 75 2.58 -4.00 5.81
C GLN A 75 3.06 -4.75 4.57
N VAL A 76 3.93 -5.73 4.81
CA VAL A 76 4.32 -6.76 3.85
C VAL A 76 4.08 -8.12 4.55
N ILE A 77 3.28 -8.98 3.94
CA ILE A 77 2.91 -10.31 4.47
C ILE A 77 3.14 -11.34 3.36
N GLY A 78 4.15 -12.19 3.55
CA GLY A 78 4.56 -13.16 2.54
C GLY A 78 4.90 -12.46 1.23
N ASN A 79 4.25 -12.84 0.15
CA ASN A 79 4.41 -12.22 -1.16
C ASN A 79 3.41 -11.08 -1.43
N LYS A 80 2.64 -10.62 -0.44
CA LYS A 80 1.68 -9.52 -0.59
C LYS A 80 2.15 -8.29 0.16
N LEU A 81 1.92 -7.12 -0.41
CA LEU A 81 2.21 -5.84 0.20
C LEU A 81 0.99 -4.93 0.17
N THR A 82 0.95 -3.98 1.10
CA THR A 82 -0.15 -3.01 1.21
C THR A 82 0.42 -1.60 1.30
N LEU A 83 -0.05 -0.75 0.40
CA LEU A 83 0.28 0.67 0.36
C LEU A 83 -0.93 1.50 0.75
N PHE A 84 -0.67 2.60 1.44
CA PHE A 84 -1.67 3.58 1.79
C PHE A 84 -1.20 4.99 1.43
N LYS A 85 -2.11 5.76 0.83
CA LYS A 85 -1.90 7.18 0.57
C LYS A 85 -3.20 7.91 0.89
N ARG A 86 -3.13 8.79 1.88
CA ARG A 86 -4.26 9.63 2.23
C ARG A 86 -4.57 10.60 1.09
N ASN A 87 -5.83 10.69 0.70
CA ASN A 87 -6.32 11.71 -0.20
C ASN A 87 -6.61 12.99 0.60
N PRO A 88 -5.92 14.11 0.31
CA PRO A 88 -6.14 15.36 1.03
C PRO A 88 -7.47 16.05 0.67
N GLN A 89 -8.05 15.74 -0.49
CA GLN A 89 -9.29 16.39 -0.96
C GLN A 89 -10.54 15.62 -0.51
N GLU A 90 -10.51 14.30 -0.62
CA GLU A 90 -11.64 13.43 -0.27
C GLU A 90 -11.15 12.18 0.48
N PRO A 91 -10.91 12.26 1.80
CA PRO A 91 -10.50 11.11 2.58
C PRO A 91 -11.67 10.14 2.75
N LYS A 92 -11.50 8.90 2.29
CA LYS A 92 -12.47 7.80 2.41
C LYS A 92 -12.22 6.94 3.65
N ILE A 93 -10.98 6.89 4.11
CA ILE A 93 -10.53 6.15 5.27
C ILE A 93 -10.32 7.13 6.42
N GLU A 94 -11.21 7.05 7.41
CA GLU A 94 -11.05 7.78 8.67
C GLU A 94 -9.97 7.09 9.51
N LEU A 95 -8.77 7.67 9.50
CA LEU A 95 -7.67 7.20 10.35
C LEU A 95 -8.01 7.48 11.82
N PRO A 96 -7.85 6.50 12.73
CA PRO A 96 -8.05 6.74 14.14
C PRO A 96 -7.09 7.83 14.60
N SER A 97 -7.64 8.87 15.23
CA SER A 97 -6.83 9.91 15.85
C SER A 97 -5.97 9.27 16.94
N SER A 98 -4.68 9.60 16.94
CA SER A 98 -3.74 9.15 17.96
C SER A 98 -4.04 9.87 19.27
N ASN A 99 -5.18 9.54 19.90
CA ASN A 99 -5.50 10.07 21.21
C ASN A 99 -4.55 9.38 22.20
N LYS A 100 -3.47 10.08 22.55
CA LYS A 100 -2.73 9.81 23.78
C LYS A 100 -3.60 10.35 24.91
N LYS A 101 -4.59 9.55 25.34
CA LYS A 101 -5.11 9.66 26.71
C LYS A 101 -4.22 8.80 27.60
N LYS A 102 -3.13 9.39 28.09
CA LYS A 102 -2.66 9.32 29.48
C LYS A 102 -1.37 10.12 29.61
#